data_AF-A0A257Q147-F1
#
_entry.id   AF-A0A257Q147-F1
#
_cell.length_a   1.000
_cell.length_b   1.000
_cell.length_c   1.000
_cell.angle_alpha   90.00
_cell.angle_beta   90.00
_cell.angle_gamma   90.00
#
_symmetry.space_group_name_H-M   'P 1'
#
loop_
_entity.id
_entity.type
_entity.pdbx_description
1 polymer ?
#
loop_
_entity_poly.entity_id
_entity_poly.type
_entity_poly.pdbx_seq_one_letter_code
_entity_poly.pdbx_strand_id
1 'polypeptide(L)'
;MTKFVFVTGGVVSSLGKGIAAASLAALLESRGLRVTLLKLDPYINVDPGTMSPFQHGEVFVTADGAETDLDLGHYERFVRSPVGKRNNFTTGRVYESVIRRERRGDYLGGTVQVIPHITDEIKRRVLEGSKGYDVALIEIGGTVGDIESLPFLEAIRQMGVELGR
;
A
#
# COMPACT_ATOMS: atom_id res chain seq x y z
N MET A 1 -13.98 -11.05 9.54
CA MET A 1 -12.56 -11.05 9.11
C MET A 1 -12.52 -10.35 7.76
N THR A 2 -11.64 -9.36 7.59
CA THR A 2 -11.51 -8.63 6.32
C THR A 2 -11.04 -9.57 5.21
N LYS A 3 -11.63 -9.47 4.03
CA LYS A 3 -11.18 -10.16 2.82
C LYS A 3 -10.24 -9.27 2.03
N PHE A 4 -9.19 -9.84 1.41
CA PHE A 4 -8.16 -9.08 0.72
C PHE A 4 -8.23 -9.34 -0.79
N VAL A 5 -8.17 -8.28 -1.57
CA VAL A 5 -8.03 -8.33 -3.03
C VAL A 5 -6.73 -7.62 -3.38
N PHE A 6 -5.72 -8.37 -3.83
CA PHE A 6 -4.44 -7.82 -4.24
C PHE A 6 -4.49 -7.49 -5.75
N VAL A 7 -4.18 -6.24 -6.11
CA VAL A 7 -4.18 -5.74 -7.48
C VAL A 7 -2.73 -5.50 -7.91
N THR A 8 -2.24 -6.33 -8.82
CA THR A 8 -0.88 -6.24 -9.39
C THR A 8 -0.92 -5.80 -10.85
N GLY A 9 0.22 -5.33 -11.38
CA GLY A 9 0.38 -4.96 -12.80
C GLY A 9 1.41 -5.81 -13.50
N GLY A 10 1.18 -6.16 -14.75
CA GLY A 10 2.17 -6.81 -15.60
C GLY A 10 2.44 -6.02 -16.87
N VAL A 11 3.51 -6.39 -17.57
CA VAL A 11 3.94 -5.86 -18.88
C VAL A 11 4.43 -4.42 -18.85
N VAL A 12 3.58 -3.45 -18.50
CA VAL A 12 3.92 -2.03 -18.51
C VAL A 12 3.16 -1.26 -17.42
N SER A 13 3.79 -0.23 -16.89
CA SER A 13 3.14 0.75 -16.01
C SER A 13 2.09 1.58 -16.77
N SER A 14 1.23 2.29 -16.03
CA SER A 14 0.20 3.19 -16.59
C SER A 14 -0.96 2.54 -17.35
N LEU A 15 -1.20 1.23 -17.18
CA LEU A 15 -2.39 0.53 -17.70
C LEU A 15 -3.70 0.85 -16.95
N GLY A 16 -3.68 1.77 -15.98
CA GLY A 16 -4.89 2.17 -15.23
C GLY A 16 -5.25 1.25 -14.06
N LYS A 17 -4.25 0.66 -13.38
CA LYS A 17 -4.46 -0.17 -12.17
C LYS A 17 -5.33 0.50 -11.11
N GLY A 18 -4.99 1.73 -10.74
CA GLY A 18 -5.72 2.48 -9.71
C GLY A 18 -7.18 2.72 -10.07
N ILE A 19 -7.47 3.09 -11.33
CA ILE A 19 -8.86 3.28 -11.80
C ILE A 19 -9.65 1.96 -11.79
N ALA A 20 -9.03 0.86 -12.21
CA ALA A 20 -9.66 -0.46 -12.15
C ALA A 20 -9.96 -0.90 -10.71
N ALA A 21 -9.01 -0.70 -9.80
CA ALA A 21 -9.18 -0.99 -8.37
C ALA A 21 -10.30 -0.12 -7.75
N ALA A 22 -10.28 1.19 -8.01
CA ALA A 22 -11.29 2.13 -7.53
C ALA A 22 -12.69 1.79 -8.07
N SER A 23 -12.80 1.40 -9.33
CA SER A 23 -14.06 0.97 -9.96
C SER A 23 -14.61 -0.31 -9.32
N LEU A 24 -13.75 -1.29 -9.07
CA LEU A 24 -14.14 -2.52 -8.37
C LEU A 24 -14.62 -2.22 -6.93
N ALA A 25 -13.92 -1.33 -6.22
CA ALA A 25 -14.31 -0.91 -4.89
C ALA A 25 -15.68 -0.21 -4.87
N ALA A 26 -15.95 0.68 -5.83
CA ALA A 26 -17.25 1.32 -5.97
C ALA A 26 -18.38 0.31 -6.21
N LEU A 27 -18.14 -0.73 -7.03
CA LEU A 27 -19.09 -1.82 -7.23
C LEU A 27 -19.34 -2.60 -5.93
N LEU A 28 -18.30 -2.88 -5.14
CA LEU A 28 -18.43 -3.57 -3.86
C LEU A 28 -19.19 -2.72 -2.83
N GLU A 29 -18.92 -1.42 -2.73
CA GLU A 29 -19.69 -0.49 -1.90
C GLU A 29 -21.16 -0.41 -2.34
N SER A 30 -21.45 -0.43 -3.64
CA SER A 30 -22.82 -0.47 -4.15
C SER A 30 -23.60 -1.72 -3.72
N ARG A 31 -22.89 -2.78 -3.31
CA ARG A 31 -23.46 -4.01 -2.72
C ARG A 31 -23.55 -3.96 -1.19
N GLY A 32 -23.30 -2.80 -0.58
CA GLY A 32 -23.42 -2.59 0.87
C GLY A 32 -22.22 -3.10 1.67
N LEU A 33 -21.08 -3.40 1.04
CA LEU A 33 -19.86 -3.80 1.73
C LEU A 33 -19.07 -2.57 2.17
N ARG A 34 -18.44 -2.63 3.35
CA ARG A 34 -17.46 -1.62 3.77
C ARG A 34 -16.13 -1.94 3.11
N VAL A 35 -15.64 -1.02 2.29
CA VAL A 35 -14.44 -1.25 1.47
C VAL A 35 -13.35 -0.24 1.84
N THR A 36 -12.10 -0.68 1.85
CA THR A 36 -10.94 0.22 1.96
C THR A 36 -9.98 -0.05 0.81
N LEU A 37 -9.28 0.99 0.35
CA LEU A 37 -8.23 0.87 -0.65
C LEU A 37 -6.89 1.30 -0.04
N LEU A 38 -5.84 0.53 -0.33
CA LEU A 38 -4.48 0.84 0.05
C LEU A 38 -3.61 0.89 -1.20
N LYS A 39 -2.74 1.90 -1.30
CA LYS A 39 -1.69 2.02 -2.32
C LYS A 39 -0.32 1.72 -1.69
N LEU A 40 0.39 0.76 -2.27
CA LEU A 40 1.75 0.39 -1.91
C LEU A 40 2.69 0.91 -2.99
N ASP A 41 3.47 1.93 -2.66
CA ASP A 41 4.35 2.60 -3.63
C ASP A 41 5.79 2.10 -3.54
N PRO A 42 6.37 1.61 -4.64
CA PRO A 42 7.71 1.01 -4.60
C PRO A 42 8.86 2.03 -4.55
N TYR A 43 8.58 3.33 -4.69
CA TYR A 43 9.60 4.37 -4.65
C TYR A 43 10.20 4.59 -3.24
N ILE A 44 11.43 5.08 -3.20
CA ILE A 44 12.26 5.20 -1.98
C ILE A 44 11.95 6.48 -1.18
N ASN A 45 11.31 7.49 -1.76
CA ASN A 45 10.85 8.65 -1.01
C ASN A 45 9.93 8.22 0.14
N VAL A 46 10.09 8.80 1.33
CA VAL A 46 9.27 8.46 2.52
C VAL A 46 7.82 8.91 2.33
N ASP A 47 7.65 10.02 1.64
CA ASP A 47 6.42 10.64 1.19
C ASP A 47 6.69 11.34 -0.15
N PRO A 48 5.64 11.68 -0.93
CA PRO A 48 5.82 12.35 -2.22
C PRO A 48 6.07 13.86 -2.08
N GLY A 49 6.10 14.43 -0.87
CA GLY A 49 6.25 15.88 -0.66
C GLY A 49 7.59 16.44 -1.16
N THR A 50 8.58 15.57 -1.38
CA THR A 50 9.89 15.92 -1.96
C THR A 50 9.97 15.76 -3.48
N MET A 51 8.91 15.24 -4.13
CA MET A 51 8.86 14.99 -5.56
C MET A 51 8.35 16.23 -6.31
N SER A 52 8.87 16.48 -7.51
CA SER A 52 8.40 17.59 -8.36
C SER A 52 6.99 17.30 -8.89
N PRO A 53 5.97 18.13 -8.58
CA PRO A 53 4.61 17.86 -9.02
C PRO A 53 4.43 17.98 -10.53
N PHE A 54 5.29 18.76 -11.20
CA PHE A 54 5.27 18.89 -12.66
C PHE A 54 5.78 17.65 -13.40
N GLN A 55 6.54 16.79 -12.72
CA GLN A 55 7.13 15.58 -13.31
C GLN A 55 6.41 14.30 -12.87
N HIS A 56 5.93 14.28 -11.62
CA HIS A 56 5.39 13.07 -11.00
C HIS A 56 3.90 13.15 -10.66
N GLY A 57 3.25 14.28 -10.94
CA GLY A 57 1.84 14.50 -10.61
C GLY A 57 1.66 15.18 -9.25
N GLU A 58 0.41 15.52 -8.94
CA GLU A 58 0.08 16.22 -7.70
C GLU A 58 0.36 15.38 -6.45
N VAL A 59 0.60 16.07 -5.32
CA VAL A 59 0.56 15.46 -3.99
C VAL A 59 -0.87 15.58 -3.49
N PHE A 60 -1.50 14.45 -3.16
CA PHE A 60 -2.83 14.44 -2.58
C PHE A 60 -2.76 14.63 -1.06
N VAL A 61 -3.62 15.47 -0.48
CA VAL A 61 -3.65 15.72 0.96
C VAL A 61 -4.95 15.20 1.55
N THR A 62 -4.83 14.18 2.41
CA THR A 62 -5.97 13.54 3.09
C THR A 62 -6.49 14.38 4.26
N ALA A 63 -7.71 14.11 4.72
CA ALA A 63 -8.35 14.85 5.81
C ALA A 63 -7.59 14.78 7.15
N ASP A 64 -6.78 13.73 7.37
CA ASP A 64 -5.93 13.59 8.56
C ASP A 64 -4.52 14.22 8.39
N GLY A 65 -4.31 14.95 7.28
CA GLY A 65 -3.09 15.70 6.99
C GLY A 65 -1.94 14.84 6.49
N ALA A 66 -2.20 13.69 5.87
CA ALA A 66 -1.17 12.96 5.12
C ALA A 66 -0.98 13.54 3.74
N GLU A 67 0.27 13.83 3.36
CA GLU A 67 0.71 14.00 1.97
C GLU A 67 0.92 12.61 1.35
N THR A 68 0.22 12.32 0.26
CA THR A 68 0.18 10.99 -0.36
C THR A 68 0.25 11.06 -1.87
N ASP A 69 0.44 9.89 -2.49
CA ASP A 69 0.36 9.73 -3.94
C ASP A 69 -1.03 10.16 -4.47
N LEU A 70 -1.07 10.64 -5.71
CA LEU A 70 -2.27 11.10 -6.41
C LEU A 70 -3.35 10.02 -6.51
N ASP A 71 -2.97 8.73 -6.50
CA ASP A 71 -3.92 7.63 -6.62
C ASP A 71 -4.93 7.57 -5.47
N LEU A 72 -4.58 8.11 -4.29
CA LEU A 72 -5.55 8.22 -3.20
C LEU A 72 -6.69 9.19 -3.52
N GLY A 73 -6.40 10.24 -4.29
CA GLY A 73 -7.42 11.14 -4.83
C GLY A 73 -8.33 10.45 -5.84
N HIS A 74 -7.82 9.49 -6.63
CA HIS A 74 -8.65 8.64 -7.47
C HIS A 74 -9.59 7.77 -6.63
N TYR A 75 -9.08 7.16 -5.56
CA TYR A 75 -9.90 6.32 -4.70
C TYR A 75 -11.04 7.10 -4.07
N GLU A 76 -10.74 8.24 -3.45
CA GLU A 76 -11.72 9.04 -2.72
C GLU A 76 -12.82 9.63 -3.63
N ARG A 77 -12.56 9.77 -4.94
CA ARG A 77 -13.57 10.18 -5.93
C ARG A 77 -14.51 9.04 -6.36
N PHE A 78 -14.09 7.79 -6.22
CA PHE A 78 -14.87 6.61 -6.63
C PHE A 78 -15.63 5.97 -5.47
N VAL A 79 -15.04 5.97 -4.27
CA VAL A 79 -15.63 5.35 -3.07
C VAL A 79 -15.97 6.38 -2.01
N ARG A 80 -16.93 6.05 -1.15
CA ARG A 80 -17.35 6.90 -0.03
C ARG A 80 -16.48 6.74 1.20
N SER A 81 -15.75 5.63 1.28
CA SER A 81 -14.88 5.33 2.41
C SER A 81 -13.71 6.33 2.47
N PRO A 82 -13.49 7.00 3.61
CA PRO A 82 -12.44 8.01 3.72
C PRO A 82 -11.06 7.37 3.61
N VAL A 83 -10.14 8.07 2.94
CA VAL A 83 -8.72 7.72 2.91
C VAL A 83 -7.93 8.55 3.91
N GLY A 84 -6.85 8.00 4.45
CA GLY A 84 -5.96 8.69 5.39
C GLY A 84 -4.55 8.11 5.40
N LYS A 85 -3.77 8.41 6.46
CA LYS A 85 -2.35 8.02 6.61
C LYS A 85 -2.06 6.53 6.46
N ARG A 86 -3.05 5.66 6.67
CA ARG A 86 -2.91 4.20 6.60
C ARG A 86 -3.19 3.64 5.20
N ASN A 87 -3.74 4.45 4.30
CA ASN A 87 -4.13 4.05 2.95
C ASN A 87 -2.99 4.19 1.94
N ASN A 88 -1.86 4.80 2.32
CA ASN A 88 -0.67 4.89 1.49
C ASN A 88 0.59 4.62 2.31
N PHE A 89 1.50 3.83 1.75
CA PHE A 89 2.87 3.77 2.24
C PHE A 89 3.83 3.35 1.15
N THR A 90 5.07 3.78 1.33
CA THR A 90 6.13 3.69 0.33
C THR A 90 7.24 2.72 0.80
N THR A 91 8.09 2.28 -0.12
CA THR A 91 9.34 1.56 0.23
C THR A 91 10.16 2.39 1.22
N GLY A 92 10.32 3.69 0.96
CA GLY A 92 11.02 4.61 1.86
C GLY A 92 10.54 4.52 3.29
N ARG A 93 9.23 4.61 3.49
CA ARG A 93 8.60 4.60 4.82
C ARG A 93 8.70 3.26 5.52
N VAL A 94 8.65 2.15 4.76
CA VAL A 94 8.85 0.80 5.29
C VAL A 94 10.28 0.62 5.80
N TYR A 95 11.26 0.97 4.96
CA TYR A 95 12.67 0.83 5.29
C TYR A 95 13.08 1.77 6.42
N GLU A 96 12.62 3.02 6.42
CA GLU A 96 12.85 3.96 7.52
C GLU A 96 12.34 3.40 8.86
N SER A 97 11.12 2.84 8.88
CA SER A 97 10.52 2.23 10.08
C SER A 97 11.34 1.05 10.61
N VAL A 98 11.81 0.16 9.73
CA VAL A 98 12.63 -0.99 10.10
C VAL A 98 14.01 -0.54 10.60
N ILE A 99 14.68 0.36 9.88
CA ILE A 99 16.00 0.88 10.27
C ILE A 99 15.93 1.62 11.61
N ARG A 100 14.88 2.43 11.85
CA ARG A 100 14.70 3.12 13.13
C ARG A 100 14.52 2.15 14.31
N ARG A 101 13.74 1.07 14.13
CA ARG A 101 13.59 0.01 15.13
C ARG A 101 14.90 -0.71 15.41
N GLU A 102 15.65 -0.98 14.35
CA GLU A 102 16.97 -1.58 14.45
C GLU A 102 17.95 -0.71 15.25
N ARG A 103 18.06 0.58 14.93
CA ARG A 103 18.90 1.53 15.68
C ARG A 103 18.48 1.72 17.14
N ARG A 104 17.20 1.49 17.47
CA ARG A 104 16.69 1.51 18.86
C ARG A 104 17.01 0.22 19.63
N GLY A 105 17.44 -0.84 18.95
CA GLY A 105 17.73 -2.13 19.56
C GLY A 105 16.53 -3.08 19.63
N ASP A 106 15.43 -2.78 18.93
CA ASP A 106 14.20 -3.60 18.98
C ASP A 106 14.41 -5.03 18.43
N TYR A 107 15.44 -5.24 17.61
CA TYR A 107 15.80 -6.56 17.07
C TYR A 107 16.87 -7.28 17.90
N LEU A 108 17.18 -6.80 19.12
CA LEU A 108 18.00 -7.49 20.13
C LEU A 108 19.39 -7.94 19.63
N GLY A 109 20.02 -7.13 18.77
CA GLY A 109 21.34 -7.44 18.18
C GLY A 109 21.32 -8.46 17.04
N GLY A 110 20.15 -8.93 16.63
CA GLY A 110 19.98 -9.83 15.49
C GLY A 110 20.19 -9.13 14.14
N THR A 111 20.50 -9.92 13.11
CA THR A 111 20.62 -9.43 11.73
C THR A 111 19.26 -9.05 11.17
N VAL A 112 19.13 -7.80 10.72
CA VAL A 112 17.94 -7.33 10.01
C VAL A 112 18.05 -7.62 8.51
N GLN A 113 16.98 -8.16 7.95
CA GLN A 113 16.93 -8.74 6.59
C GLN A 113 15.62 -8.34 5.91
N VAL A 114 15.57 -8.42 4.57
CA VAL A 114 14.35 -8.18 3.79
C VAL A 114 13.24 -9.13 4.21
N ILE A 115 13.53 -10.43 4.26
CA ILE A 115 12.66 -11.44 4.84
C ILE A 115 13.29 -11.87 6.18
N PRO A 116 12.58 -11.79 7.31
CA PRO A 116 11.17 -11.41 7.44
C PRO A 116 10.93 -9.90 7.69
N HIS A 117 11.93 -9.11 8.08
CA HIS A 117 11.70 -7.81 8.73
C HIS A 117 11.01 -6.76 7.84
N ILE A 118 11.40 -6.65 6.57
CA ILE A 118 10.75 -5.72 5.61
C ILE A 118 9.38 -6.26 5.22
N THR A 119 9.28 -7.56 4.89
CA THR A 119 8.00 -8.18 4.51
C THR A 119 6.98 -8.12 5.65
N ASP A 120 7.39 -8.33 6.90
CA ASP A 120 6.53 -8.23 8.08
C ASP A 120 6.07 -6.79 8.33
N GLU A 121 6.91 -5.78 8.07
CA GLU A 121 6.49 -4.39 8.15
C GLU A 121 5.44 -4.05 7.08
N ILE A 122 5.61 -4.58 5.86
CA ILE A 122 4.60 -4.44 4.78
C ILE A 122 3.30 -5.11 5.20
N LYS A 123 3.34 -6.39 5.63
CA LYS A 123 2.17 -7.13 6.12
C LYS A 123 1.46 -6.38 7.25
N ARG A 124 2.21 -5.87 8.23
CA ARG A 124 1.68 -5.10 9.36
C ARG A 124 0.88 -3.89 8.88
N ARG A 125 1.42 -3.11 7.94
CA ARG A 125 0.75 -1.91 7.39
C ARG A 125 -0.51 -2.27 6.61
N VAL A 126 -0.45 -3.31 5.78
CA VAL A 126 -1.64 -3.81 5.06
C VAL A 126 -2.73 -4.22 6.05
N LEU A 127 -2.39 -5.01 7.07
CA LEU A 127 -3.34 -5.43 8.10
C LEU A 127 -3.91 -4.24 8.87
N GLU A 128 -3.09 -3.25 9.23
CA GLU A 128 -3.52 -2.04 9.95
C GLU A 128 -4.48 -1.17 9.15
N GLY A 129 -4.23 -0.94 7.85
CA GLY A 129 -5.13 -0.17 6.99
C GLY A 129 -6.40 -0.92 6.60
N SER A 130 -6.46 -2.24 6.84
CA SER A 130 -7.60 -3.11 6.51
C SER A 130 -8.56 -3.35 7.69
N LYS A 131 -8.20 -2.91 8.90
CA LYS A 131 -9.01 -3.12 10.11
C LYS A 131 -10.36 -2.41 10.01
N GLY A 132 -11.43 -3.15 10.33
CA GLY A 132 -12.79 -2.61 10.41
C GLY A 132 -13.58 -2.62 9.10
N TYR A 133 -12.98 -3.09 8.00
CA TYR A 133 -13.62 -3.21 6.69
C TYR A 133 -13.98 -4.66 6.37
N ASP A 134 -14.93 -4.85 5.44
CA ASP A 134 -15.32 -6.17 4.97
C ASP A 134 -14.38 -6.64 3.85
N VAL A 135 -13.98 -5.72 2.96
CA VAL A 135 -13.02 -5.96 1.87
C VAL A 135 -11.94 -4.88 1.85
N ALA A 136 -10.68 -5.28 1.69
CA ALA A 136 -9.55 -4.38 1.46
C ALA A 136 -8.93 -4.66 0.08
N LEU A 137 -8.94 -3.64 -0.78
CA LEU A 137 -8.25 -3.68 -2.07
C LEU A 137 -6.86 -3.09 -1.89
N ILE A 138 -5.84 -3.89 -2.20
CA ILE A 138 -4.44 -3.51 -2.01
C ILE A 138 -3.82 -3.39 -3.39
N GLU A 139 -3.60 -2.15 -3.86
CA GLU A 139 -2.87 -1.91 -5.10
C GLU A 139 -1.37 -1.93 -4.83
N ILE A 140 -0.67 -2.81 -5.55
CA ILE A 140 0.80 -2.87 -5.56
C ILE A 140 1.27 -2.07 -6.77
N GLY A 141 1.95 -0.95 -6.49
CA GLY A 141 2.62 -0.13 -7.48
C GLY A 141 3.75 -0.88 -8.19
N GLY A 142 4.26 -0.29 -9.27
CA GLY A 142 5.27 -0.93 -10.13
C GLY A 142 4.69 -2.00 -11.05
N THR A 143 5.60 -2.77 -11.66
CA THR A 143 5.29 -3.87 -12.59
C THR A 143 5.88 -5.17 -12.05
N VAL A 144 5.10 -6.25 -12.10
CA VAL A 144 5.57 -7.60 -11.73
C VAL A 144 6.76 -7.97 -12.61
N GLY A 145 7.87 -8.30 -11.97
CA GLY A 145 9.15 -8.58 -12.61
C GLY A 145 10.22 -7.54 -12.26
N ASP A 146 9.82 -6.32 -11.88
CA ASP A 146 10.76 -5.28 -11.47
C ASP A 146 11.28 -5.53 -10.05
N ILE A 147 12.55 -5.19 -9.84
CA ILE A 147 13.27 -5.39 -8.57
C ILE A 147 12.57 -4.66 -7.41
N GLU A 148 12.07 -3.45 -7.66
CA GLU A 148 11.45 -2.59 -6.66
C GLU A 148 10.18 -3.18 -6.02
N SER A 149 9.49 -4.07 -6.74
CA SER A 149 8.23 -4.68 -6.29
C SER A 149 8.42 -5.99 -5.52
N LEU A 150 9.62 -6.56 -5.53
CA LEU A 150 9.89 -7.90 -4.96
C LEU A 150 9.48 -8.01 -3.47
N PRO A 151 9.79 -7.05 -2.58
CA PRO A 151 9.37 -7.16 -1.18
C PRO A 151 7.85 -7.13 -0.99
N PHE A 152 7.13 -6.33 -1.79
CA PHE A 152 5.67 -6.25 -1.73
C PHE A 152 5.03 -7.55 -2.23
N LEU A 153 5.51 -8.08 -3.36
CA LEU A 153 5.02 -9.34 -3.92
C LEU A 153 5.25 -10.52 -2.96
N GLU A 154 6.41 -10.56 -2.29
CA GLU A 154 6.68 -11.57 -1.28
C GLU A 154 5.77 -11.41 -0.05
N ALA A 155 5.54 -10.18 0.41
CA ALA A 155 4.65 -9.92 1.55
C ALA A 155 3.21 -10.40 1.27
N ILE A 156 2.62 -10.08 0.10
CA ILE A 156 1.26 -10.53 -0.24
C ILE A 156 1.20 -12.05 -0.46
N ARG A 157 2.28 -12.66 -0.96
CA ARG A 157 2.39 -14.12 -1.08
C ARG A 157 2.35 -14.79 0.30
N GLN A 158 3.10 -14.27 1.27
CA GLN A 158 3.05 -14.73 2.66
C GLN A 158 1.65 -14.56 3.26
N MET A 159 1.01 -13.40 3.06
CA MET A 159 -0.37 -13.18 3.53
C MET A 159 -1.35 -14.20 2.95
N GLY A 160 -1.24 -14.54 1.67
CA GLY A 160 -2.09 -15.56 1.04
C GLY A 160 -1.93 -16.96 1.65
N VAL A 161 -0.74 -17.29 2.19
CA VAL A 161 -0.50 -18.54 2.92
C VAL A 161 -1.03 -18.44 4.36
N GLU A 162 -0.75 -17.34 5.05
CA GLU A 162 -1.09 -17.13 6.47
C GLU A 162 -2.60 -16.95 6.72
N LEU A 163 -3.31 -16.29 5.80
CA LEU A 163 -4.73 -15.96 5.94
C LEU A 163 -5.67 -16.97 5.27
N GLY A 164 -5.13 -17.89 4.48
CA GLY A 164 -5.89 -18.85 3.68
C GLY A 164 -6.48 -18.25 2.40
N ARG A 165 -6.92 -19.15 1.50
CA ARG A 165 -7.63 -18.80 0.26
C ARG A 165 -9.12 -18.52 0.52
#